data_AF-A0A1Z5SHG0-F1
#
_entry.id   AF-A0A1Z5SHG0-F1
#
_cell.length_a   1.000
_cell.length_b   1.000
_cell.length_c   1.000
_cell.angle_alpha   90.00
_cell.angle_beta   90.00
_cell.angle_gamma   90.00
#
_symmetry.space_group_name_H-M   'P 1'
#
loop_
_entity.id
_entity.type
_entity.pdbx_description
1 polymer ?
#
loop_
_entity_poly.entity_id
_entity_poly.type
_entity_poly.pdbx_seq_one_letter_code
_entity_poly.pdbx_strand_id
1 'polypeptide(L)'
;MNKVRVIESAFVARIAAWWLKLPSAAIVFGSSIFIYGTSKVAFLQNTKWLRHELQHVVQYQRYGFSGFVGRYIIYHIRYGYINNPLEVEARAAETNESLHDRFQIS
;
A
#
# COMPACT_ATOMS: atom_id res chain seq x y z
N MET A 1 -6.05 -18.50 -0.54
CA MET A 1 -6.06 -17.02 -0.55
C MET A 1 -4.96 -16.52 0.37
N ASN A 2 -4.21 -15.49 -0.04
CA ASN A 2 -3.19 -14.90 0.83
C ASN A 2 -3.89 -14.01 1.86
N LYS A 3 -3.56 -14.20 3.15
CA LYS A 3 -4.14 -13.41 4.24
C LYS A 3 -3.46 -12.04 4.31
N VAL A 4 -4.25 -10.98 4.26
CA VAL A 4 -3.77 -9.59 4.42
C VAL A 4 -4.39 -9.02 5.68
N ARG A 5 -3.57 -8.39 6.53
CA ARG A 5 -4.05 -7.77 7.77
C ARG A 5 -4.12 -6.26 7.59
N VAL A 6 -5.25 -5.65 7.94
CA VAL A 6 -5.37 -4.18 8.01
C VAL A 6 -5.31 -3.77 9.48
N ILE A 7 -4.30 -2.96 9.80
CA ILE A 7 -3.95 -2.53 11.15
C ILE A 7 -3.99 -1.01 11.22
N GLU A 8 -4.79 -0.47 12.14
CA GLU A 8 -4.74 0.96 12.48
C GLU A 8 -3.47 1.22 13.30
N SER A 9 -2.57 2.09 12.83
CA SER A 9 -1.23 2.19 13.41
C SER A 9 -0.74 3.62 13.63
N ALA A 10 -0.40 3.91 14.88
CA ALA A 10 0.27 5.13 15.29
C ALA A 10 1.71 5.25 14.74
N PHE A 11 2.32 4.16 14.27
CA PHE A 11 3.63 4.24 13.61
C PHE A 11 3.54 4.99 12.27
N VAL A 12 2.50 4.70 11.49
CA VAL A 12 2.21 5.42 10.25
C VAL A 12 1.86 6.87 10.55
N ALA A 13 1.20 7.14 11.68
CA ALA A 13 0.96 8.51 12.14
C ALA A 13 2.26 9.31 12.26
N ARG A 14 3.32 8.71 12.81
CA ARG A 14 4.63 9.37 12.95
C ARG A 14 5.28 9.66 11.60
N ILE A 15 5.22 8.70 10.67
CA ILE A 15 5.75 8.90 9.31
C ILE A 15 4.93 9.94 8.56
N ALA A 16 3.60 9.89 8.66
CA ALA A 16 2.70 10.83 8.02
C ALA A 16 2.91 12.27 8.54
N ALA A 17 3.04 12.45 9.86
CA ALA A 17 3.33 13.73 10.48
C ALA A 17 4.71 14.29 10.06
N TRP A 18 5.71 13.41 9.93
CA TRP A 18 7.08 13.81 9.61
C TRP A 18 7.30 14.07 8.12
N TRP A 19 6.65 13.30 7.25
CA TRP A 19 7.05 13.20 5.83
C TRP A 19 5.94 13.49 4.83
N LEU A 20 4.69 13.10 5.12
CA LEU A 20 3.62 13.15 4.11
C LEU A 20 2.66 14.34 4.29
N LYS A 21 2.52 14.92 5.50
CA LYS A 21 1.54 15.99 5.81
C LYS A 21 0.11 15.70 5.28
N LEU A 22 -0.23 14.41 5.10
CA LEU A 22 -1.51 13.99 4.57
C LEU A 22 -2.50 13.75 5.72
N PRO A 23 -3.80 14.06 5.52
CA PRO A 23 -4.85 13.80 6.51
C PRO A 23 -5.07 12.31 6.74
N SER A 24 -4.76 11.47 5.74
CA SER A 24 -4.83 10.01 5.81
C SER A 24 -3.73 9.38 4.98
N ALA A 25 -3.24 8.21 5.39
CA ALA A 25 -2.19 7.48 4.71
C ALA A 25 -2.27 5.98 4.98
N ALA A 26 -1.74 5.18 4.07
CA ALA A 26 -1.55 3.75 4.25
C ALA A 26 -0.12 3.39 3.85
N ILE A 27 0.44 2.37 4.50
CA ILE A 27 1.74 1.80 4.13
C ILE A 27 1.69 0.28 4.27
N VAL A 28 2.30 -0.40 3.31
CA VAL A 28 2.35 -1.86 3.29
C VAL A 28 3.72 -2.36 3.73
N PHE A 29 3.71 -3.33 4.63
CA PHE A 29 4.89 -4.13 4.97
C PHE A 29 4.56 -5.61 4.79
N GLY A 30 5.08 -6.21 3.72
CA GLY A 30 4.81 -7.60 3.38
C GLY A 30 3.32 -7.82 3.07
N SER A 31 2.61 -8.51 3.97
CA SER A 31 1.17 -8.78 3.88
C SER A 31 0.32 -7.99 4.87
N SER A 32 0.89 -6.97 5.51
CA SER A 32 0.16 -6.13 6.48
C SER A 32 0.09 -4.69 5.96
N ILE A 33 -1.13 -4.15 5.94
CA ILE A 33 -1.45 -2.77 5.56
C ILE A 33 -1.68 -1.99 6.84
N PHE A 34 -0.88 -0.95 7.05
CA PHE A 34 -0.99 -0.09 8.20
C PHE A 34 -1.62 1.23 7.78
N ILE A 35 -2.74 1.62 8.40
CA ILE A 35 -3.50 2.82 8.05
C ILE A 35 -3.42 3.87 9.15
N TYR A 36 -3.50 5.14 8.74
CA TYR A 36 -3.54 6.32 9.59
C TYR A 36 -4.55 7.34 9.08
N GLY A 37 -5.20 8.06 10.00
CA GLY A 37 -6.15 9.13 9.68
C GLY A 37 -7.45 8.65 9.04
N THR A 38 -7.71 7.33 9.06
CA THR A 38 -8.94 6.72 8.57
C THR A 38 -9.24 5.46 9.39
N SER A 39 -10.50 5.05 9.43
CA SER A 39 -10.91 3.80 10.08
C SER A 39 -10.75 2.62 9.12
N LYS A 40 -10.56 1.41 9.65
CA LYS A 40 -10.52 0.19 8.86
C LYS A 40 -11.76 0.04 7.96
N VAL A 41 -12.95 0.38 8.47
CA VAL A 41 -14.19 0.32 7.69
C VAL A 41 -14.16 1.29 6.51
N ALA A 42 -13.79 2.55 6.74
CA ALA A 42 -13.72 3.56 5.68
C ALA A 42 -12.66 3.20 4.62
N PHE A 43 -11.51 2.67 5.05
CA PHE A 43 -10.48 2.17 4.14
C PHE A 43 -11.00 1.01 3.27
N LEU A 44 -11.67 0.02 3.87
CA LEU A 44 -12.19 -1.14 3.13
C LEU A 44 -13.32 -0.78 2.16
N GLN A 45 -14.12 0.24 2.48
CA GLN A 45 -15.15 0.76 1.57
C GLN A 45 -14.55 1.50 0.37
N ASN A 46 -13.33 2.05 0.51
CA ASN A 46 -12.61 2.67 -0.60
C ASN A 46 -11.89 1.60 -1.43
N THR A 47 -12.62 0.97 -2.35
CA THR A 47 -12.12 -0.13 -3.17
C THR A 47 -10.89 0.22 -4.00
N LYS A 48 -10.80 1.46 -4.51
CA LYS A 48 -9.61 1.93 -5.25
C LYS A 48 -8.39 1.93 -4.33
N TRP A 49 -8.51 2.56 -3.17
CA TRP A 49 -7.42 2.64 -2.21
C TRP A 49 -7.02 1.24 -1.71
N LEU A 50 -7.99 0.39 -1.39
CA LEU A 50 -7.73 -0.99 -1.01
C LEU A 50 -6.95 -1.76 -2.09
N ARG A 51 -7.37 -1.67 -3.36
CA ARG A 51 -6.69 -2.34 -4.49
C ARG A 51 -5.27 -1.82 -4.70
N HIS A 52 -5.06 -0.52 -4.52
CA HIS A 52 -3.74 0.10 -4.57
C HIS A 52 -2.80 -0.56 -3.54
N GLU A 53 -3.22 -0.61 -2.27
CA GLU A 53 -2.40 -1.22 -1.21
C GLU A 53 -2.23 -2.74 -1.41
N LEU A 54 -3.25 -3.44 -1.90
CA LEU A 54 -3.14 -4.87 -2.24
C LEU A 54 -2.13 -5.10 -3.37
N GLN A 55 -1.98 -4.18 -4.32
CA GLN A 55 -0.96 -4.29 -5.35
C GLN A 55 0.45 -4.18 -4.76
N HIS A 56 0.66 -3.35 -3.73
CA HIS A 56 1.92 -3.37 -2.99
C HIS A 56 2.17 -4.72 -2.30
N VAL A 57 1.14 -5.37 -1.76
CA VAL A 57 1.28 -6.75 -1.23
C VAL A 57 1.71 -7.72 -2.34
N VAL A 58 1.13 -7.62 -3.54
CA VAL A 58 1.57 -8.44 -4.70
C VAL A 58 3.03 -8.15 -5.07
N GLN A 59 3.44 -6.88 -5.08
CA GLN A 59 4.82 -6.49 -5.38
C GLN A 59 5.80 -7.01 -4.30
N TYR A 60 5.41 -6.97 -3.02
CA TYR A 60 6.17 -7.60 -1.93
C TYR A 60 6.29 -9.11 -2.12
N GLN A 61 5.23 -9.79 -2.57
CA GLN A 61 5.27 -11.23 -2.89
C GLN A 61 6.18 -11.52 -4.09
N ARG A 62 6.18 -10.65 -5.11
CA ARG A 62 7.02 -10.79 -6.31
C ARG A 62 8.50 -10.57 -6.03
N TYR A 63 8.83 -9.58 -5.21
CA TYR A 63 10.19 -9.08 -5.05
C TYR A 63 10.85 -9.41 -3.70
N GLY A 64 10.08 -9.96 -2.75
CA GLY A 64 10.50 -10.10 -1.36
C GLY A 64 10.57 -8.76 -0.63
N PHE A 65 10.75 -8.81 0.70
CA PHE A 65 10.70 -7.62 1.55
C PHE A 65 11.77 -6.58 1.20
N SER A 66 13.04 -6.95 1.29
CA SER A 66 14.17 -6.06 0.99
C SER A 66 14.20 -5.65 -0.47
N GLY A 67 13.84 -6.58 -1.38
CA GLY A 67 13.82 -6.32 -2.81
C GLY A 67 12.75 -5.30 -3.21
N PHE A 68 11.57 -5.32 -2.59
CA PHE A 68 10.56 -4.30 -2.84
C PHE A 68 11.02 -2.93 -2.32
N VAL A 69 11.43 -2.87 -1.05
CA VAL A 69 11.84 -1.60 -0.40
C VAL A 69 12.99 -0.94 -1.16
N GLY A 70 14.03 -1.69 -1.53
CA GLY A 70 15.15 -1.17 -2.29
C GLY A 70 14.74 -0.61 -3.65
N ARG A 71 13.90 -1.34 -4.40
CA ARG A 71 13.37 -0.85 -5.70
C ARG A 71 12.51 0.39 -5.52
N TYR A 72 11.66 0.42 -4.51
CA TYR A 72 10.81 1.55 -4.21
C TYR A 72 11.63 2.81 -3.96
N ILE A 73 12.65 2.73 -3.11
CA ILE A 73 13.53 3.86 -2.81
C ILE A 73 14.29 4.30 -4.08
N ILE A 74 14.91 3.36 -4.81
CA ILE A 74 15.68 3.67 -6.02
C ILE A 74 14.79 4.37 -7.07
N TYR A 75 13.59 3.85 -7.31
CA TYR A 75 12.67 4.43 -8.27
C TYR A 75 12.08 5.75 -7.79
N HIS A 76 11.83 5.91 -6.49
CA HIS A 76 11.38 7.17 -5.94
C HIS A 76 12.44 8.26 -6.09
N ILE A 77 13.73 7.96 -5.85
CA ILE A 77 14.83 8.92 -6.04
C ILE A 77 14.99 9.26 -7.53
N ARG A 78 14.88 8.26 -8.42
CA ARG A 78 15.14 8.44 -9.86
C ARG A 78 13.99 9.11 -10.62
N TYR A 79 12.75 8.84 -10.24
CA TYR A 79 11.55 9.26 -11.00
C TYR A 79 10.57 10.11 -10.18
N GLY A 80 10.78 10.23 -8.87
CA GLY A 80 9.82 10.82 -7.94
C GLY A 80 8.66 9.87 -7.61
N TYR A 81 7.79 10.28 -6.68
CA TYR A 81 6.62 9.50 -6.25
C TYR A 81 5.65 9.21 -7.41
N ILE A 82 5.27 10.26 -8.17
CA ILE A 82 4.23 10.17 -9.19
C ILE A 82 4.63 9.32 -10.39
N ASN A 83 5.93 9.19 -10.72
CA ASN A 83 6.39 8.38 -11.84
C ASN A 83 7.11 7.10 -11.40
N ASN A 84 7.07 6.76 -10.11
CA ASN A 84 7.63 5.51 -9.62
C ASN A 84 6.89 4.34 -10.31
N PRO A 85 7.58 3.42 -11.02
CA PRO A 85 6.94 2.30 -11.70
C PRO A 85 6.06 1.44 -10.78
N LEU A 86 6.43 1.32 -9.50
CA LEU A 86 5.63 0.57 -8.52
C LEU A 86 4.32 1.29 -8.18
N GLU A 87 4.33 2.61 -8.09
CA GLU A 87 3.15 3.46 -7.87
C GLU A 87 2.26 3.55 -9.12
N VAL A 88 2.87 3.47 -10.31
CA VAL A 88 2.13 3.40 -11.58
C VAL A 88 1.41 2.06 -11.70
N GLU A 89 2.08 0.95 -11.39
CA GLU A 89 1.46 -0.37 -11.34
C GLU A 89 0.35 -0.44 -10.28
N ALA A 90 0.55 0.17 -9.11
CA ALA A 90 -0.48 0.25 -8.06
C ALA A 90 -1.71 1.06 -8.51
N ARG A 91 -1.52 2.22 -9.15
CA ARG A 91 -2.62 3.00 -9.74
C ARG A 91 -3.37 2.26 -10.85
N ALA A 92 -2.64 1.52 -11.69
CA ALA A 92 -3.28 0.70 -12.71
C ALA A 92 -4.15 -0.42 -12.11
N ALA A 93 -3.81 -0.91 -10.91
CA ALA A 93 -4.58 -1.93 -10.20
C ALA A 93 -5.85 -1.39 -9.52
N GLU A 94 -6.02 -0.07 -9.38
CA GLU A 94 -7.22 0.52 -8.75
C GLU A 94 -8.53 0.16 -9.49
N THR A 95 -8.44 -0.06 -10.80
CA THR A 95 -9.57 -0.49 -11.65
C THR A 95 -9.68 -2.01 -11.78
N ASN A 96 -8.70 -2.77 -11.28
CA ASN A 96 -8.69 -4.22 -11.38
C ASN A 96 -9.56 -4.87 -10.30
N GLU A 97 -10.77 -5.25 -10.67
CA GLU A 97 -11.74 -5.83 -9.74
C GLU A 97 -11.33 -7.21 -9.22
N SER A 98 -10.66 -8.01 -10.06
CA SER A 98 -10.21 -9.37 -9.72
C SER A 98 -9.12 -9.42 -8.63
N LEU A 99 -8.50 -8.28 -8.32
CA LEU A 99 -7.43 -8.22 -7.32
C LEU A 99 -7.96 -8.51 -5.92
N HIS A 100 -9.18 -8.08 -5.61
CA HIS A 100 -9.82 -8.27 -4.31
C HIS A 100 -10.04 -9.77 -4.01
N ASP A 101 -10.46 -10.55 -5.00
CA ASP A 101 -10.82 -11.96 -4.83
C ASP A 101 -9.62 -12.87 -4.51
N ARG A 102 -8.40 -12.37 -4.68
CA ARG A 102 -7.16 -13.11 -4.40
C ARG A 102 -6.78 -13.10 -2.91
N PHE A 103 -7.31 -12.15 -2.15
CA PHE A 103 -6.88 -11.89 -0.78
C PHE A 103 -8.02 -12.07 0.21
N GLN A 104 -7.72 -12.72 1.33
CA GLN A 104 -8.62 -12.76 2.47
C GLN A 104 -8.17 -11.66 3.44
N ILE A 105 -8.99 -10.62 3.56
CA ILE A 105 -8.69 -9.48 4.42
C ILE A 105 -9.14 -9.78 5.84
N SER A 106 -8.23 -9.60 6.80
CA SER A 106 -8.44 -9.84 8.24
C SER A 106 -8.24 -8.59 9.06
#